data_AF-A0A892I3U6-F1
#
_entry.id   AF-A0A892I3U6-F1
#
_cell.length_a   1.000
_cell.length_b   1.000
_cell.length_c   1.000
_cell.angle_alpha   90.00
_cell.angle_beta   90.00
_cell.angle_gamma   90.00
#
_symmetry.space_group_name_H-M   'P 1'
#
loop_
_entity.id
_entity.type
_entity.pdbx_description
1 polymer ?
#
loop_
_entity_poly.entity_id
_entity_poly.type
_entity_poly.pdbx_seq_one_letter_code
_entity_poly.pdbx_strand_id
1 'polypeptide(L)' 'MNLPVPFTPSAADLRDAPVPLDMLVELAIIQFGMTATEAEATARQCAAAAGIPLGEVAHG' A
#
# COMPACT_ATOMS: atom_id res chain seq x y z
N MET A 1 1.70 -18.67 -17.23
CA MET A 1 2.22 -18.57 -15.85
C MET A 1 1.08 -18.95 -14.90
N ASN A 2 1.28 -19.95 -14.05
CA ASN A 2 0.29 -20.43 -13.09
C ASN A 2 0.55 -19.73 -11.75
N LEU A 3 -0.07 -18.56 -11.54
CA LEU A 3 0.01 -17.90 -10.24
C LEU A 3 -0.90 -18.64 -9.25
N PRO A 4 -0.49 -18.84 -7.99
CA PRO A 4 -1.34 -19.45 -6.99
C PRO A 4 -2.61 -18.62 -6.82
N VAL A 5 -3.74 -19.31 -6.63
CA VAL A 5 -5.02 -18.67 -6.33
C VAL A 5 -4.83 -17.82 -5.07
N PRO A 6 -5.12 -16.51 -5.10
CA PRO A 6 -4.86 -15.64 -3.96
C PRO A 6 -5.60 -16.15 -2.73
N PHE A 7 -4.93 -16.14 -1.57
CA PHE A 7 -5.49 -16.60 -0.29
C PHE A 7 -6.70 -15.77 0.16
N THR A 8 -6.91 -14.61 -0.45
CA THR A 8 -8.04 -13.72 -0.25
C THR A 8 -8.78 -13.52 -1.57
N PRO A 9 -10.13 -13.44 -1.55
CA PRO A 9 -10.89 -13.07 -2.73
C PRO A 9 -10.38 -11.74 -3.29
N SER A 10 -10.28 -11.62 -4.61
CA SER A 10 -9.92 -10.36 -5.28
C SER A 10 -10.89 -9.20 -5.01
N ALA A 11 -12.01 -9.48 -4.34
CA ALA A 11 -13.03 -8.55 -3.88
C ALA A 11 -12.92 -8.24 -2.38
N ALA A 12 -11.73 -8.36 -1.78
CA ALA A 12 -11.52 -7.90 -0.41
C ALA A 12 -11.79 -6.39 -0.34
N ASP A 13 -12.89 -6.02 0.32
CA ASP A 13 -13.23 -4.64 0.58
C ASP A 13 -12.31 -4.09 1.68
N LEU A 14 -11.33 -3.29 1.29
CA LEU A 14 -10.35 -2.71 2.20
C LEU A 14 -10.77 -1.31 2.68
N ARG A 15 -12.00 -0.86 2.37
CA ARG A 15 -12.48 0.49 2.71
C ARG A 15 -12.56 0.73 4.22
N ASP A 16 -12.78 -0.32 5.01
CA ASP A 16 -12.87 -0.24 6.48
C ASP A 16 -11.52 -0.51 7.18
N ALA A 17 -10.45 -0.78 6.41
CA ALA A 17 -9.14 -1.14 6.93
C ALA A 17 -8.06 -0.20 6.35
N PRO A 18 -7.97 1.05 6.86
CA PRO A 18 -7.00 2.02 6.37
C PRO A 18 -5.57 1.49 6.55
N VAL A 19 -4.81 1.50 5.46
CA VAL A 19 -3.42 1.05 5.45
C VAL A 19 -2.52 2.22 5.83
N PRO A 20 -1.59 2.05 6.79
CA PRO A 20 -0.59 3.06 7.11
C PRO A 20 0.22 3.47 5.88
N LEU A 21 0.25 4.77 5.56
CA LEU A 21 1.06 5.26 4.44
C LEU A 21 2.54 4.93 4.65
N ASP A 22 3.07 5.13 5.86
CA ASP A 22 4.47 4.89 6.18
C ASP A 22 4.89 3.44 5.88
N MET A 23 4.00 2.48 6.12
CA MET A 23 4.25 1.08 5.78
C MET A 23 4.45 0.88 4.28
N LEU A 24 3.64 1.55 3.45
CA LEU A 24 3.76 1.49 1.98
C LEU A 24 5.02 2.20 1.49
N VAL A 25 5.41 3.31 2.13
CA VAL A 25 6.65 4.04 1.83
C VAL A 25 7.87 3.19 2.13
N GLU A 26 7.94 2.60 3.32
CA GLU A 26 9.02 1.68 3.70
C GLU A 26 9.11 0.48 2.74
N LEU A 27 7.97 -0.10 2.37
CA LEU A 27 7.91 -1.15 1.35
C LEU A 27 8.48 -0.68 0.01
N ALA A 28 8.14 0.53 -0.43
CA ALA A 28 8.62 1.05 -1.70
C ALA A 28 10.13 1.30 -1.71
N ILE A 29 10.68 1.79 -0.60
CA ILE A 29 12.13 1.98 -0.41
C ILE A 29 12.84 0.62 -0.40
N ILE A 30 12.40 -0.31 0.45
CA ILE A 30 13.06 -1.61 0.65
C ILE A 30 12.99 -2.45 -0.63
N GLN A 31 11.83 -2.49 -1.28
CA GLN A 31 11.58 -3.44 -2.36
C GLN A 31 12.01 -2.91 -3.73
N PHE A 32 11.99 -1.60 -3.94
CA PHE A 32 12.29 -0.97 -5.23
C PHE A 32 13.46 0.02 -5.19
N GLY A 33 14.08 0.25 -4.02
CA GLY A 33 15.23 1.14 -3.88
C GLY A 33 14.91 2.61 -4.12
N MET A 34 13.64 3.00 -3.97
CA MET A 34 13.18 4.37 -4.18
C MET A 34 13.74 5.31 -3.09
N THR A 35 13.91 6.59 -3.44
CA THR A 35 14.13 7.62 -2.41
C THR A 35 12.86 7.82 -1.59
N ALA A 36 12.96 8.33 -0.36
CA ALA A 36 11.80 8.56 0.49
C ALA A 36 10.71 9.43 -0.17
N THR A 37 11.13 10.48 -0.90
CA THR A 37 10.20 11.37 -1.61
C THR A 37 9.50 10.68 -2.78
N GLU A 38 10.23 9.87 -3.56
CA GLU A 38 9.64 9.10 -4.66
C GLU A 38 8.73 7.98 -4.14
N ALA A 39 9.13 7.32 -3.05
CA ALA A 39 8.38 6.28 -2.38
C ALA A 39 7.04 6.82 -1.83
N GLU A 40 7.04 8.00 -1.20
CA GLU A 40 5.80 8.63 -0.73
C GLU A 40 4.84 8.96 -1.88
N ALA A 41 5.35 9.60 -2.94
CA ALA A 41 4.53 9.93 -4.10
C ALA A 41 3.95 8.67 -4.76
N THR A 42 4.77 7.63 -4.91
CA THR A 42 4.37 6.35 -5.50
C THR A 42 3.34 5.62 -4.63
N ALA A 43 3.56 5.56 -3.31
CA ALA A 43 2.64 4.91 -2.37
C ALA A 43 1.26 5.56 -2.40
N ARG A 44 1.20 6.91 -2.40
CA ARG A 44 -0.07 7.65 -2.51
C ARG A 44 -0.80 7.38 -3.83
N GLN A 45 -0.07 7.38 -4.95
CA GLN A 45 -0.65 7.10 -6.26
C GLN A 45 -1.18 5.67 -6.38
N CYS A 46 -0.41 4.68 -5.90
CA CYS A 46 -0.80 3.28 -5.90
C CYS A 46 -2.02 3.02 -5.02
N ALA A 47 -2.06 3.60 -3.81
CA ALA A 47 -3.21 3.47 -2.91
C ALA A 47 -4.49 4.06 -3.54
N ALA A 48 -4.39 5.24 -4.17
CA ALA A 48 -5.51 5.85 -4.87
C ALA A 48 -5.99 4.99 -6.06
N ALA A 49 -5.07 4.47 -6.87
CA ALA A 49 -5.40 3.61 -8.01
C ALA A 49 -6.05 2.28 -7.58
N ALA A 50 -5.64 1.73 -6.43
CA ALA A 50 -6.19 0.50 -5.87
C ALA A 50 -7.46 0.71 -5.02
N GLY A 51 -7.87 1.96 -4.78
CA GLY A 51 -9.01 2.28 -3.90
C GLY A 51 -8.76 1.92 -2.43
N ILE A 52 -7.50 1.86 -2.02
CA ILE A 52 -7.10 1.54 -0.65
C ILE A 52 -7.12 2.84 0.17
N PRO A 53 -7.93 2.94 1.23
CA PRO A 53 -7.88 4.10 2.12
C PRO A 53 -6.53 4.13 2.84
N LEU A 54 -5.89 5.29 2.84
CA LEU A 54 -4.68 5.54 3.62
C LEU A 54 -5.07 6.01 5.03
N GLY A 55 -4.48 5.39 6.04
CA GLY A 55 -4.57 5.83 7.43
C GLY A 55 -3.33 6.59 7.84
N GLU A 56 -3.51 7.69 8.57
CA GLU A 56 -2.43 8.27 9.37
C GLU A 56 -2.27 7.40 10.62
N VAL A 57 -1.07 6.91 10.89
CA VAL A 57 -0.78 6.28 12.17
C VAL A 57 -0.69 7.42 13.17
N ALA A 58 -1.71 7.59 14.02
CA ALA A 58 -1.60 8.48 15.17
C ALA A 58 -0.56 7.87 16.12
N HIS A 59 0.69 8.32 16.04
CA HIS A 59 1.69 8.07 17.07
C HIS A 59 1.28 8.84 18.33
N GLY A 60 0.47 8.18 19.17
CA GLY A 60 0.21 8.57 20.55
C GLY A 60 1.38 8.21 21.45
#